data_AF-A0A843MEQ5-F1
#
_entry.id   AF-A0A843MEQ5-F1
#
_cell.length_a   1.000
_cell.length_b   1.000
_cell.length_c   1.000
_cell.angle_alpha   90.00
_cell.angle_beta   90.00
_cell.angle_gamma   90.00
#
_symmetry.space_group_name_H-M   'P 1'
#
loop_
_entity.id
_entity.type
_entity.pdbx_description
1 polymer ?
#
loop_
_entity_poly.entity_id
_entity_poly.type
_entity_poly.pdbx_seq_one_letter_code
_entity_poly.pdbx_strand_id
1 'polypeptide(L)'
;MLLKPVKCPKCGSPITGKQRDLMLQCPACDTIYLFDRELCEVRPVSYTIAAPVKEGNGTETKVYIPFWVIHANLNVMYEDISGGAIRRAVK
;
A
#
# COMPACT_ATOMS: atom_id res chain seq x y z
N MET A 1 23.38 -21.36 5.08
CA MET A 1 22.25 -20.68 4.39
C MET A 1 22.41 -19.19 4.61
N LEU A 2 22.76 -18.43 3.57
CA LEU A 2 22.95 -16.98 3.68
C LEU A 2 21.58 -16.29 3.55
N LEU A 3 21.17 -15.55 4.58
CA LEU A 3 19.95 -14.73 4.54
C LEU A 3 20.23 -13.52 3.64
N LYS A 4 19.60 -13.49 2.46
CA LYS A 4 19.69 -12.35 1.55
C LYS A 4 18.57 -11.35 1.89
N PRO A 5 18.87 -10.06 2.09
CA PRO A 5 17.84 -9.06 2.26
C PRO A 5 17.02 -8.92 0.97
N VAL A 6 15.70 -8.83 1.12
CA VAL A 6 14.79 -8.54 0.00
C VAL A 6 15.08 -7.13 -0.50
N LYS A 7 15.32 -6.97 -1.79
CA LYS A 7 15.53 -5.66 -2.43
C LYS A 7 14.31 -5.27 -3.22
N CYS A 8 13.95 -3.99 -3.18
CA CYS A 8 12.89 -3.43 -3.99
C CYS A 8 13.26 -3.45 -5.47
N PRO A 9 12.47 -4.11 -6.35
CA PRO A 9 12.72 -4.11 -7.79
C PRO A 9 12.63 -2.73 -8.44
N LYS A 10 11.89 -1.79 -7.84
CA LYS A 10 11.67 -0.45 -8.38
C LYS A 10 12.81 0.53 -8.06
N CYS A 11 13.32 0.53 -6.83
CA CYS A 11 14.29 1.52 -6.37
C CYS A 11 15.58 0.92 -5.78
N GLY A 12 15.70 -0.40 -5.68
CA GLY A 12 16.88 -1.10 -5.17
C GLY A 12 17.06 -1.08 -3.63
N SER A 13 16.26 -0.29 -2.91
CA SER A 13 16.33 -0.18 -1.45
C SER A 13 15.97 -1.50 -0.75
N PRO A 14 16.55 -1.80 0.42
CA PRO A 14 16.17 -2.98 1.19
C PRO A 14 14.72 -2.84 1.69
N ILE A 15 13.99 -3.94 1.65
CA ILE A 15 12.64 -4.06 2.19
C ILE A 15 12.73 -4.84 3.51
N THR A 16 12.18 -4.26 4.57
CA THR A 16 12.07 -4.90 5.89
C THR A 16 10.66 -5.44 6.09
N GLY A 17 10.56 -6.64 6.66
CA GLY A 17 9.27 -7.25 7.03
C GLY A 17 9.47 -8.33 8.08
N LYS A 18 8.37 -8.80 8.68
CA LYS A 18 8.36 -9.94 9.58
C LYS A 18 8.22 -11.22 8.78
N GLN A 19 8.72 -12.33 9.33
CA GLN A 19 8.68 -13.65 8.67
C GLN A 19 7.28 -14.10 8.22
N ARG A 20 6.22 -13.61 8.90
CA ARG A 20 4.83 -13.96 8.60
C ARG A 20 4.13 -12.97 7.67
N ASP A 21 4.77 -11.87 7.30
CA ASP A 21 4.16 -10.88 6.41
C ASP A 21 4.01 -11.47 5.00
N LEU A 22 2.84 -11.23 4.40
CA LEU A 22 2.56 -11.60 3.00
C LEU A 22 2.81 -10.41 2.07
N MET A 23 2.54 -9.21 2.54
CA MET A 23 2.78 -7.98 1.82
C MET A 23 3.93 -7.22 2.46
N LEU A 24 4.81 -6.68 1.63
CA LEU A 24 5.97 -5.92 2.05
C LEU A 24 5.92 -4.53 1.39
N GLN A 25 5.89 -3.49 2.21
CA GLN A 25 5.98 -2.10 1.74
C GLN A 25 7.45 -1.68 1.64
N CYS A 26 7.85 -1.11 0.51
CA CYS A 26 9.16 -0.48 0.40
C CYS A 26 9.17 0.87 1.14
N PRO A 27 10.07 1.10 2.11
CA PRO A 27 10.11 2.35 2.87
C PRO A 27 10.62 3.55 2.06
N ALA A 28 11.22 3.32 0.88
CA ALA A 28 11.84 4.38 0.08
C ALA A 28 10.95 4.89 -1.07
N CYS A 29 10.09 4.04 -1.62
CA CYS A 29 9.24 4.40 -2.78
C CYS A 29 7.77 4.00 -2.60
N ASP A 30 7.38 3.64 -1.38
CA ASP A 30 6.04 3.26 -0.92
C ASP A 30 5.33 2.15 -1.70
N THR A 31 6.04 1.47 -2.61
CA THR A 31 5.43 0.40 -3.40
C THR A 31 5.22 -0.84 -2.53
N ILE A 32 4.01 -1.41 -2.60
CA ILE A 32 3.65 -2.64 -1.90
C ILE A 32 3.87 -3.83 -2.84
N TYR A 33 4.52 -4.85 -2.31
CA TYR A 33 4.78 -6.11 -3.00
C TYR A 33 4.14 -7.28 -2.26
N LEU A 34 3.64 -8.27 -3.00
CA LEU A 34 3.32 -9.59 -2.48
C LEU A 34 4.60 -10.43 -2.46
N PHE A 35 4.92 -11.03 -1.32
CA PHE A 35 6.04 -11.96 -1.19
C PHE A 35 5.59 -13.38 -1.54
N ASP A 36 6.13 -13.92 -2.62
CA ASP A 36 5.94 -15.30 -3.03
C ASP A 36 6.95 -16.19 -2.30
N ARG A 37 6.45 -17.06 -1.42
CA ARG A 37 7.30 -17.94 -0.60
C ARG A 37 7.87 -19.12 -1.37
N GLU A 38 7.19 -19.55 -2.43
CA GLU A 38 7.63 -20.68 -3.24
C GLU A 38 8.77 -20.25 -4.17
N LEU A 39 8.61 -19.09 -4.81
CA LEU A 39 9.61 -18.53 -5.71
C LEU A 39 10.68 -17.70 -4.99
N CYS A 40 10.46 -17.36 -3.71
CA CYS A 40 11.31 -16.43 -2.94
C CYS A 40 11.47 -15.06 -3.62
N GLU A 41 10.41 -14.57 -4.27
CA GLU A 41 10.40 -13.33 -5.04
C GLU A 41 9.31 -12.37 -4.57
N VAL A 42 9.45 -11.09 -4.94
CA VAL A 42 8.45 -10.05 -4.68
C VAL A 42 7.75 -9.66 -5.99
N ARG A 43 6.42 -9.66 -5.98
CA ARG A 43 5.59 -9.23 -7.11
C ARG A 43 4.88 -7.91 -6.78
N PRO A 44 4.91 -6.90 -7.66
CA PRO A 44 4.22 -5.63 -7.40
C PRO A 44 2.72 -5.86 -7.30
N VAL A 45 2.07 -5.20 -6.35
CA VAL A 45 0.62 -5.21 -6.22
C VAL A 45 0.12 -3.80 -6.49
N SER A 46 -0.81 -3.67 -7.44
CA SER A 46 -1.55 -2.43 -7.64
C SER A 46 -2.55 -2.27 -6.49
N TYR A 47 -2.51 -1.11 -5.84
CA TYR A 47 -3.44 -0.78 -4.77
C TYR A 47 -3.80 0.70 -4.85
N THR A 48 -5.00 1.02 -4.39
CA THR A 48 -5.47 2.39 -4.18
C THR A 48 -5.87 2.51 -2.72
N ILE A 49 -5.38 3.53 -2.03
CA ILE A 49 -5.81 3.83 -0.66
C ILE A 49 -6.93 4.86 -0.75
N ALA A 50 -8.16 4.45 -0.47
CA ALA A 50 -9.25 5.37 -0.24
C ALA A 50 -9.09 5.99 1.15
N ALA A 51 -8.71 7.27 1.21
CA ALA A 51 -8.84 8.03 2.45
C ALA A 51 -10.33 8.35 2.66
N PRO A 52 -10.83 8.34 3.91
CA PRO A 52 -12.16 8.87 4.18
C PRO A 52 -12.20 10.34 3.74
N VAL A 53 -13.26 10.71 3.01
CA VAL A 53 -13.46 12.06 2.49
C VAL A 53 -13.39 13.05 3.64
N LYS A 54 -12.66 14.16 3.48
CA LYS A 54 -12.58 15.24 4.48
C LYS A 54 -13.82 16.15 4.48
N GLU A 55 -14.87 15.79 3.75
CA GLU A 55 -16.02 16.66 3.51
C GLU A 55 -17.13 16.37 4.52
N GLY A 56 -16.86 16.78 5.75
CA GLY A 56 -17.86 16.81 6.81
C GLY A 56 -17.30 17.65 7.95
N ASN A 57 -18.12 18.56 8.48
CA ASN A 57 -17.76 19.45 9.60
C ASN A 57 -17.38 18.61 10.83
N GLY A 58 -16.12 18.20 10.93
CA GLY A 58 -15.40 17.81 12.15
C GLY A 58 -15.96 16.70 13.04
N THR A 59 -17.05 16.00 12.68
CA THR A 59 -17.80 15.17 13.65
C THR A 59 -18.07 13.73 13.19
N GLU A 60 -17.34 13.22 12.19
CA GLU A 60 -17.44 11.80 11.83
C GLU A 60 -16.46 10.98 12.67
N THR A 61 -17.02 10.05 13.46
CA THR A 61 -16.22 9.16 14.31
C THR A 61 -15.54 8.12 13.43
N LYS A 62 -14.23 8.25 13.24
CA LYS A 62 -13.41 7.26 12.56
C LYS A 62 -13.25 6.06 13.48
N VAL A 63 -13.76 4.90 13.06
CA VAL A 63 -13.55 3.63 13.77
C VAL A 63 -12.48 2.85 13.05
N TYR A 64 -11.41 2.50 13.76
CA TYR A 64 -10.39 1.59 13.24
C TYR A 64 -10.86 0.15 13.38
N ILE A 65 -11.01 -0.54 12.26
CA ILE A 65 -11.41 -1.95 12.23
C ILE A 65 -10.24 -2.75 11.63
N PRO A 66 -9.52 -3.56 12.43
CA PRO A 66 -8.26 -4.16 12.01
C PRO A 66 -8.41 -5.38 11.07
N PHE A 67 -9.53 -6.11 11.13
CA PHE A 67 -9.75 -7.32 10.32
C PHE A 67 -11.23 -7.44 9.95
N TRP A 68 -11.51 -7.45 8.65
CA TRP A 68 -12.86 -7.48 8.10
C TRP A 68 -12.80 -8.35 6.85
N VAL A 69 -13.64 -9.38 6.83
CA VAL A 69 -13.96 -10.12 5.62
C VAL A 69 -15.20 -9.44 5.05
N ILE A 70 -15.02 -8.67 3.98
CA ILE A 70 -16.14 -8.02 3.31
C ILE A 70 -16.60 -8.94 2.18
N HIS A 71 -17.77 -9.55 2.34
CA HIS A 71 -18.45 -10.22 1.23
C HIS A 71 -19.14 -9.16 0.38
N ALA A 72 -18.38 -8.51 -0.50
CA ALA A 72 -18.91 -7.52 -1.44
C ALA A 72 -18.68 -7.99 -2.88
N ASN A 73 -19.70 -7.81 -3.72
CA ASN A 73 -19.53 -7.83 -5.18
C ASN A 73 -19.15 -6.40 -5.60
N LEU A 74 -17.86 -6.19 -5.83
CA LEU A 74 -17.34 -4.91 -6.29
C LEU A 74 -17.33 -4.89 -7.81
N ASN A 75 -18.28 -4.17 -8.41
CA ASN A 75 -18.25 -3.84 -9.83
C ASN A 75 -17.81 -2.38 -9.98
N VAL A 76 -16.51 -2.16 -10.16
CA VAL A 76 -15.94 -0.82 -10.33
C VAL A 76 -16.24 -0.35 -11.75
N MET A 77 -17.34 0.40 -11.90
CA MET A 77 -17.77 0.94 -13.20
C MET A 77 -16.99 2.21 -13.59
N TYR A 78 -16.47 2.94 -12.61
CA TYR A 78 -15.77 4.20 -12.79
C TYR A 78 -14.80 4.43 -11.63
N GLU A 79 -13.62 4.95 -11.93
CA GLU A 79 -12.60 5.36 -10.97
C GLU A 79 -12.22 6.81 -11.29
N ASP A 80 -12.37 7.70 -10.30
CA ASP A 80 -11.86 9.07 -10.38
C ASP A 80 -11.04 9.36 -9.13
N ILE A 81 -9.77 9.69 -9.35
CA ILE A 81 -8.82 10.01 -8.29
C ILE A 81 -8.42 11.47 -8.46
N SER A 82 -9.18 12.35 -7.81
CA SER A 82 -8.87 13.78 -7.74
C SER A 82 -8.01 14.08 -6.51
N GLY A 83 -6.71 13.79 -6.62
CA GLY A 83 -5.69 14.17 -5.64
C GLY A 83 -4.73 15.22 -6.20
N GLY A 84 -4.95 16.50 -5.91
CA GLY A 84 -4.07 17.58 -6.32
C GLY A 84 -2.72 17.55 -5.58
N ALA A 85 -1.60 17.53 -6.30
CA ALA A 85 -0.27 17.67 -5.72
C ALA A 85 0.03 19.14 -5.41
N ILE A 86 0.19 19.49 -4.12
CA ILE A 86 0.79 20.78 -3.73
C ILE A 86 2.29 20.68 -3.97
N ARG A 87 2.77 21.20 -5.11
CA ARG A 87 4.21 21.40 -5.33
C ARG A 87 4.61 22.74 -4.73
N ARG A 88 5.42 22.70 -3.67
CA ARG A 88 6.07 23.90 -3.12
C ARG A 88 7.14 24.34 -4.12
N ALA A 89 6.92 25.46 -4.81
CA ALA A 89 7.97 26.10 -5.59
C ALA A 89 9.05 26.59 -4.61
N VAL A 90 10.23 25.96 -4.66
CA VAL A 90 11.42 26.52 -4.03
C VAL A 90 11.92 27.60 -4.98
N LYS A 91 12.11 28.79 -4.41
CA LYS A 91 12.49 30.03 -5.11
C LYS A 91 13.88 29.92 -5.73
#